data_AF-A0A6V7J0R8-F1
#
_entry.id   AF-A0A6V7J0R8-F1
#
_cell.length_a   1.000
_cell.length_b   1.000
_cell.length_c   1.000
_cell.angle_alpha   90.00
_cell.angle_beta   90.00
_cell.angle_gamma   90.00
#
_symmetry.space_group_name_H-M   'P 1'
#
loop_
_entity.id
_entity.type
_entity.pdbx_description
1 polymer ?
#
loop_
_entity_poly.entity_id
_entity_poly.type
_entity_poly.pdbx_seq_one_letter_code
_entity_poly.pdbx_strand_id
1 'polypeptide(L)' 'KSPVYSHVSASLNGLATIRSAGKQGMLKREFDHYQDVHTSANSLLLSTSAAFSVWMDAITIVFVAIITYSFIVLKD' A
#
# COMPACT_ATOMS: atom_id res chain seq x y z
N LYS A 1 -5.21 25.21 16.89
CA LYS A 1 -5.94 23.97 17.29
C LYS A 1 -5.99 23.07 16.06
N SER A 2 -5.44 21.85 16.12
CA SER A 2 -5.36 20.96 14.95
C SER A 2 -6.76 20.48 14.51
N PRO A 3 -7.11 20.54 13.21
CA PRO A 3 -8.41 20.09 12.69
C PRO A 3 -8.73 18.63 13.04
N VAL A 4 -7.69 17.78 13.10
CA VAL A 4 -7.80 16.36 13.45
C VAL A 4 -8.31 16.19 14.89
N TYR A 5 -7.77 16.97 15.83
CA TYR A 5 -8.22 16.95 17.23
C TYR A 5 -9.68 17.41 17.37
N SER A 6 -10.12 18.35 16.54
CA SER A 6 -11.52 18.82 16.54
C SER A 6 -12.47 17.76 15.96
N HIS A 7 -12.07 17.07 14.89
CA HIS A 7 -12.87 16.00 14.28
C HIS A 7 -13.01 14.77 15.18
N VAL A 8 -11.92 14.38 15.84
CA VAL A 8 -11.93 13.27 16.81
C VAL A 8 -12.78 13.62 18.02
N SER A 9 -12.68 14.84 18.55
CA SER A 9 -13.49 15.31 19.69
C SER A 9 -14.98 15.39 19.35
N ALA A 10 -15.33 15.88 18.15
CA ALA A 10 -16.72 15.90 17.67
C ALA A 10 -17.29 14.49 17.47
N SER A 11 -16.48 13.55 16.98
CA SER A 11 -16.89 12.14 16.80
C SER A 11 -17.06 11.42 18.13
N LEU A 12 -16.19 11.68 19.11
CA LEU A 12 -16.30 11.15 20.48
C LEU A 12 -17.52 11.71 21.22
N ASN A 13 -17.79 13.02 21.09
CA ASN A 13 -18.99 13.64 21.65
C ASN A 13 -20.28 13.18 20.93
N GLY A 14 -20.22 12.92 19.62
CA GLY A 14 -21.32 12.39 18.82
C GLY A 14 -21.55 10.88 18.98
N LEU A 15 -20.67 10.15 19.67
CA LEU A 15 -20.71 8.70 19.81
C LEU A 15 -22.00 8.22 20.50
N ALA A 16 -22.50 8.99 21.49
CA ALA A 16 -23.77 8.73 22.16
C ALA A 16 -24.96 8.88 21.20
N THR A 17 -24.93 9.88 20.31
CA THR A 17 -25.95 10.11 19.27
C THR A 17 -25.92 9.04 18.18
N ILE A 18 -24.73 8.61 17.78
CA ILE A 18 -24.55 7.50 16.81
C ILE A 18 -25.09 6.18 17.39
N ARG A 19 -24.89 5.96 18.70
CA ARG A 19 -25.45 4.82 19.43
C ARG A 19 -26.96 4.92 19.59
N SER A 20 -27.50 6.05 20.00
CA SER A 20 -28.95 6.23 20.21
C SER A 20 -29.73 6.19 18.89
N ALA A 21 -29.12 6.57 17.77
CA ALA A 21 -29.69 6.47 16.44
C ALA A 21 -29.52 5.08 15.77
N GLY A 22 -28.77 4.15 16.38
CA GLY A 22 -28.52 2.81 15.81
C GLY A 22 -27.72 2.82 14.49
N LYS A 23 -27.04 3.92 14.15
CA LYS A 23 -26.37 4.13 12.84
C LYS A 23 -24.92 3.63 12.78
N GLN A 24 -24.48 2.84 13.77
CA GLN A 24 -23.11 2.35 13.88
C GLN A 24 -22.67 1.52 12.66
N GLY A 25 -23.58 0.72 12.08
CA GLY A 25 -23.29 -0.08 10.89
C GLY A 25 -23.03 0.76 9.64
N MET A 26 -23.75 1.89 9.50
CA MET A 26 -23.53 2.84 8.40
C MET A 26 -22.16 3.50 8.52
N LEU A 27 -21.78 3.93 9.72
CA LEU A 27 -20.47 4.55 9.96
C LEU A 27 -19.31 3.57 9.78
N LYS A 28 -19.46 2.31 10.21
CA LYS A 28 -18.47 1.26 9.95
C LYS A 28 -18.29 1.03 8.45
N ARG A 29 -19.38 0.92 7.69
CA ARG A 29 -19.30 0.70 6.25
C ARG A 29 -18.62 1.86 5.52
N GLU A 30 -18.89 3.09 5.95
CA GLU A 30 -18.24 4.28 5.44
C GLU A 30 -16.73 4.27 5.75
N PHE A 31 -16.36 3.91 6.99
CA PHE A 31 -14.96 3.84 7.41
C PHE A 31 -14.19 2.70 6.72
N ASP A 32 -14.82 1.53 6.55
CA ASP A 32 -14.27 0.40 5.81
C ASP A 32 -14.07 0.78 4.34
N HIS A 33 -14.98 1.53 3.72
CA HIS A 33 -14.80 1.99 2.34
C HIS A 33 -13.55 2.86 2.16
N TYR A 34 -13.34 3.84 3.06
CA TYR A 34 -12.13 4.67 3.02
C TYR A 34 -10.86 3.84 3.26
N GLN A 35 -10.91 2.87 4.17
CA GLN A 35 -9.78 1.97 4.44
C GLN A 35 -9.50 1.02 3.29
N ASP A 36 -10.51 0.52 2.58
CA ASP A 36 -10.35 -0.41 1.47
C ASP A 36 -9.63 0.26 0.30
N VAL A 37 -10.00 1.50 -0.04
CA VAL A 37 -9.33 2.27 -1.09
C VAL A 37 -7.86 2.54 -0.74
N HIS A 38 -7.59 2.95 0.50
CA HIS A 38 -6.21 3.19 0.95
C HIS A 38 -5.39 1.89 0.97
N THR A 39 -5.95 0.81 1.52
CA THR A 39 -5.26 -0.49 1.67
C THR A 39 -5.01 -1.11 0.31
N SER A 40 -5.99 -1.09 -0.60
CA SER A 40 -5.84 -1.63 -1.96
C SER A 40 -4.78 -0.87 -2.76
N ALA A 41 -4.71 0.45 -2.66
CA ALA A 41 -3.65 1.24 -3.29
C ALA A 41 -2.25 0.87 -2.76
N ASN A 42 -2.12 0.70 -1.45
CA ASN A 42 -0.86 0.28 -0.83
C ASN A 42 -0.47 -1.16 -1.23
N SER A 43 -1.43 -2.09 -1.26
CA SER A 43 -1.19 -3.46 -1.72
C SER A 43 -0.75 -3.50 -3.19
N LEU A 44 -1.35 -2.69 -4.05
CA LEU A 44 -0.95 -2.57 -5.46
C LEU A 44 0.45 -2.01 -5.61
N LEU A 45 0.80 -0.97 -4.84
CA LEU A 45 2.16 -0.43 -4.80
C LEU A 45 3.17 -1.49 -4.38
N LEU A 46 2.91 -2.20 -3.28
CA LEU A 46 3.80 -3.25 -2.79
C LEU A 46 3.99 -4.37 -3.83
N SER A 47 2.90 -4.85 -4.42
CA SER A 47 2.95 -5.89 -5.45
C SER A 47 3.71 -5.43 -6.70
N THR A 48 3.52 -4.18 -7.12
CA THR A 48 4.18 -3.62 -8.30
C THR A 48 5.68 -3.42 -8.04
N SER A 49 6.04 -2.91 -6.87
CA SER A 49 7.44 -2.78 -6.46
C SER A 49 8.15 -4.13 -6.41
N ALA A 50 7.51 -5.17 -5.84
CA ALA A 50 8.06 -6.51 -5.80
C ALA A 50 8.28 -7.09 -7.21
N ALA A 51 7.30 -6.95 -8.10
CA ALA A 51 7.41 -7.40 -9.49
C ALA A 51 8.53 -6.67 -10.26
N PHE A 52 8.65 -5.35 -10.05
CA PHE A 52 9.71 -4.55 -10.64
C PHE A 52 11.10 -5.00 -10.16
N SER A 53 11.27 -5.25 -8.86
CA SER A 53 12.51 -5.78 -8.30
C SER A 53 12.92 -7.11 -8.95
N VAL A 54 11.98 -8.06 -9.07
CA VAL A 54 12.24 -9.35 -9.73
C VAL A 54 12.69 -9.17 -11.18
N TRP A 55 12.05 -8.24 -11.91
CA TRP A 55 12.40 -7.96 -13.30
C TRP A 55 13.80 -7.33 -13.43
N MET A 56 14.14 -6.39 -12.54
CA MET A 56 15.46 -5.78 -12.49
C MET A 56 16.56 -6.79 -12.16
N ASP A 57 16.29 -7.71 -11.23
CA ASP A 57 17.20 -8.79 -10.88
C ASP A 57 17.43 -9.71 -12.10
N ALA A 58 16.37 -10.08 -12.81
CA ALA A 58 16.48 -10.92 -14.01
C ALA A 58 17.37 -10.27 -15.09
N ILE A 59 17.18 -8.98 -15.36
CA ILE A 59 18.03 -8.24 -16.32
C ILE A 59 19.48 -8.20 -15.87
N THR A 60 19.69 -7.94 -14.58
CA THR A 60 21.04 -7.86 -13.99
C THR A 60 21.77 -9.19 -14.13
N ILE A 61 21.09 -10.31 -13.83
CA ILE A 61 21.65 -11.65 -13.97
C ILE A 61 22.02 -11.94 -15.43
N VAL A 62 21.14 -11.63 -16.38
CA VAL A 62 21.40 -11.82 -17.82
C VAL A 62 22.61 -10.99 -18.26
N PHE A 63 22.67 -9.73 -17.87
CA PHE A 63 23.76 -8.84 -18.21
C PHE A 63 25.11 -9.33 -17.65
N VAL A 64 25.14 -9.71 -16.38
CA VAL A 64 26.34 -10.27 -15.74
C VAL A 64 26.75 -11.56 -16.44
N ALA A 65 25.81 -12.47 -16.74
CA ALA A 65 26.11 -13.69 -17.46
C ALA A 65 26.75 -13.41 -18.83
N ILE A 66 26.19 -12.49 -19.62
CA ILE A 66 26.76 -12.10 -20.91
C ILE A 66 28.21 -11.61 -20.75
N ILE A 67 28.46 -10.72 -19.79
CA ILE A 67 29.81 -10.20 -19.54
C ILE A 67 30.76 -11.32 -19.13
N THR A 68 30.35 -12.16 -18.18
CA THR A 68 31.18 -13.26 -17.69
C THR A 68 31.53 -14.25 -18.81
N TYR A 69 30.55 -14.67 -19.62
CA TYR A 69 30.80 -15.56 -20.75
C TYR A 69 31.62 -14.90 -21.86
N SER A 70 31.43 -13.61 -22.12
CA SER A 70 32.26 -12.88 -23.09
C SER A 70 33.73 -12.92 -22.69
N PHE A 71 34.05 -12.73 -21.41
CA PHE A 71 35.42 -12.83 -20.91
C PHE A 71 36.02 -14.24 -21.02
N ILE A 72 35.20 -15.30 -20.89
CA ILE A 72 35.65 -16.67 -21.10
C ILE A 72 35.98 -16.89 -22.58
N VAL A 73 35.06 -16.53 -23.48
CA VAL A 73 35.22 -16.71 -24.94
C VAL A 73 36.35 -15.85 -25.52
N LEU A 74 36.59 -14.65 -24.99
CA LEU A 74 37.69 -13.77 -25.42
C LEU A 74 39.07 -14.18 -24.85
N LYS A 75 39.09 -15.04 -23.83
CA LYS A 75 40.31 -15.49 -23.15
C LYS A 75 40.77 -16.88 -23.59
N ASP A 76 39.90 -17.65 -24.24
CA ASP A 76 40.26 -18.75 -25.14
C ASP A 76 40.70 -18.21 -26.52
#